data_AF-A0A7M7KQY3-F1
#
_entry.id   AF-A0A7M7KQY3-F1
#
_cell.length_a   1.000
_cell.length_b   1.000
_cell.length_c   1.000
_cell.angle_alpha   90.00
_cell.angle_beta   90.00
_cell.angle_gamma   90.00
#
_symmetry.space_group_name_H-M   'P 1'
#
loop_
_entity.id
_entity.type
_entity.pdbx_description
1 polymer ?
#
loop_
_entity_poly.entity_id
_entity_poly.type
_entity_poly.pdbx_seq_one_letter_code
_entity_poly.pdbx_strand_id
1 'polypeptide(L)'
;MDINIAISAEGIIIRGGLFTRQANIYVHNRVRKALQLHAVYRSAFGQQFFRAFVHNLLRTAIRKRTPMFLLGAAGFSFQDEGISDDEIASCIDEFEILKKRPPSTPCCTHSAKCDRRTGHALKLNMEKFRTHLRSEGFEPVVESDRLHIWRKSETGKANYTYKVYGTFTDVPARAFFAVQCDTDYRKKWDKLVVQLDVVESDSQNDVVYWHMYYPFPLSSRDYVFVRRSVVDTERACMVVVCHATQHPQCPPRKGVVRVNEYMSNMVISPHNSFDENGFDYLLTYYDDPQSSFPSPVYAWMAASGVHDYVDKLHKATQQFNDGSALRPTLSITKGTISSSASAISNNTSVHFQTTHQQAQAHYAWHRSAL
;
A
#
# COMPACT_ATOMS: atom_id res chain seq x y z
N MET A 1 -39.06 4.93 -22.98
CA MET A 1 -39.55 4.38 -21.69
C MET A 1 -38.39 3.80 -20.85
N ASP A 2 -37.15 3.88 -21.34
CA ASP A 2 -36.02 3.09 -20.83
C ASP A 2 -35.06 3.83 -19.87
N ILE A 3 -35.22 5.14 -19.68
CA ILE A 3 -34.36 5.93 -18.78
C ILE A 3 -34.77 5.76 -17.31
N ASN A 4 -36.06 5.55 -17.03
CA ASN A 4 -36.56 5.39 -15.65
C ASN A 4 -36.29 3.99 -15.06
N ILE A 5 -35.97 2.98 -15.88
CA ILE A 5 -35.66 1.62 -15.42
C ILE A 5 -34.18 1.52 -15.01
N ALA A 6 -33.27 2.20 -15.72
CA ALA A 6 -31.84 2.21 -15.39
C ALA A 6 -31.54 2.94 -14.06
N ILE A 7 -32.19 4.08 -13.80
CA ILE A 7 -32.01 4.85 -12.55
C ILE A 7 -32.55 4.07 -11.33
N SER A 8 -33.60 3.25 -11.53
CA SER A 8 -34.14 2.37 -10.48
C SER A 8 -33.20 1.20 -10.16
N ALA A 9 -32.53 0.64 -11.18
CA ALA A 9 -31.58 -0.47 -11.01
C ALA A 9 -30.30 -0.03 -10.27
N GLU A 10 -29.73 1.13 -10.59
CA GLU A 10 -28.56 1.68 -9.88
C GLU A 10 -28.89 2.05 -8.42
N GLY A 11 -30.07 2.62 -8.17
CA GLY A 11 -30.54 2.91 -6.81
C GLY A 11 -30.75 1.64 -5.95
N ILE A 12 -31.15 0.53 -6.57
CA ILE A 12 -31.30 -0.78 -5.90
C ILE A 12 -29.94 -1.43 -5.64
N ILE A 13 -28.97 -1.31 -6.54
CA ILE A 13 -27.60 -1.83 -6.36
C ILE A 13 -26.86 -1.07 -5.24
N ILE A 14 -26.96 0.27 -5.21
CA ILE A 14 -26.33 1.10 -4.17
C ILE A 14 -26.97 0.83 -2.81
N ARG A 15 -28.30 0.75 -2.74
CA ARG A 15 -29.02 0.39 -1.51
C ARG A 15 -28.74 -1.05 -1.06
N GLY A 16 -28.59 -1.98 -2.01
CA GLY A 16 -28.19 -3.37 -1.77
C GLY A 16 -26.78 -3.46 -1.16
N GLY A 17 -25.81 -2.75 -1.72
CA GLY A 17 -24.43 -2.68 -1.20
C GLY A 17 -24.35 -2.09 0.22
N LEU A 18 -25.12 -1.03 0.51
CA LEU A 18 -25.22 -0.45 1.85
C LEU A 18 -25.87 -1.40 2.87
N PHE A 19 -26.91 -2.13 2.46
CA PHE A 19 -27.57 -3.13 3.32
C PHE A 19 -26.65 -4.32 3.62
N THR A 20 -25.90 -4.81 2.63
CA THR A 20 -24.91 -5.88 2.82
C THR A 20 -23.78 -5.44 3.75
N ARG A 21 -23.34 -4.18 3.66
CA ARG A 21 -22.28 -3.62 4.53
C ARG A 21 -22.74 -3.44 5.98
N GLN A 22 -23.96 -2.96 6.21
CA GLN A 22 -24.55 -2.87 7.57
C GLN A 22 -24.90 -4.25 8.16
N ALA A 23 -25.39 -5.18 7.34
CA ALA A 23 -25.65 -6.55 7.75
C ALA A 23 -24.37 -7.28 8.15
N ASN A 24 -23.25 -7.07 7.45
CA ASN A 24 -21.96 -7.67 7.78
C ASN A 24 -21.43 -7.23 9.16
N ILE A 25 -21.56 -5.95 9.52
CA ILE A 25 -21.14 -5.45 10.85
C ILE A 25 -22.03 -6.06 11.95
N TYR A 26 -23.34 -6.17 11.71
CA TYR A 26 -24.27 -6.75 12.66
C TYR A 26 -24.04 -8.27 12.86
N VAL A 27 -23.83 -9.01 11.77
CA VAL A 27 -23.54 -10.45 11.78
C VAL A 27 -22.19 -10.72 12.43
N HIS A 28 -21.15 -9.96 12.11
CA HIS A 28 -19.83 -10.08 12.75
C HIS A 28 -19.93 -9.94 14.27
N ASN A 29 -20.66 -8.94 14.76
CA ASN A 29 -20.89 -8.74 16.19
C ASN A 29 -21.72 -9.88 16.84
N ARG A 30 -22.66 -10.49 16.10
CA ARG A 30 -23.45 -11.64 16.56
C ARG A 30 -22.64 -12.94 16.58
N VAL A 31 -21.83 -13.20 15.56
CA VAL A 31 -20.93 -14.36 15.47
C VAL A 31 -19.85 -14.26 16.55
N ARG A 32 -19.25 -13.09 16.76
CA ARG A 32 -18.28 -12.87 17.85
C ARG A 32 -18.91 -13.14 19.22
N LYS A 33 -20.12 -12.63 19.48
CA LYS A 33 -20.85 -12.93 20.71
C LYS A 33 -21.21 -14.41 20.84
N ALA A 34 -21.54 -15.09 19.73
CA ALA A 34 -21.85 -16.52 19.72
C ALA A 34 -20.60 -17.39 19.95
N LEU A 35 -19.44 -17.00 19.41
CA LEU A 35 -18.16 -17.68 19.65
C LEU A 35 -17.64 -17.44 21.07
N GLN A 36 -17.81 -16.23 21.61
CA GLN A 36 -17.53 -15.92 23.02
C GLN A 36 -18.47 -16.72 23.95
N LEU A 37 -19.76 -16.81 23.62
CA LEU A 37 -20.68 -17.70 24.32
C LEU A 37 -20.23 -19.16 24.17
N HIS A 38 -19.89 -19.64 22.99
CA HIS A 38 -19.45 -21.01 22.78
C HIS A 38 -18.20 -21.35 23.60
N ALA A 39 -17.22 -20.44 23.68
CA ALA A 39 -16.04 -20.61 24.51
C ALA A 39 -16.38 -20.71 26.01
N VAL A 40 -17.31 -19.88 26.50
CA VAL A 40 -17.78 -19.90 27.90
C VAL A 40 -18.63 -21.16 28.18
N TYR A 41 -19.57 -21.50 27.31
CA TYR A 41 -20.50 -22.61 27.50
C TYR A 41 -19.85 -23.98 27.29
N ARG A 42 -18.80 -24.08 26.46
CA ARG A 42 -17.97 -25.29 26.33
C ARG A 42 -17.28 -25.68 27.64
N SER A 43 -16.98 -24.69 28.49
CA SER A 43 -16.38 -24.93 29.81
C SER A 43 -17.39 -25.31 30.89
N ALA A 44 -18.69 -25.08 30.67
CA ALA A 44 -19.72 -25.24 31.69
C ALA A 44 -20.69 -26.41 31.44
N PHE A 45 -21.08 -26.70 30.19
CA PHE A 45 -22.10 -27.73 29.90
C PHE A 45 -21.82 -28.41 28.55
N GLY A 46 -21.56 -29.73 28.56
CA GLY A 46 -20.96 -30.50 27.46
C GLY A 46 -21.69 -30.56 26.10
N GLN A 47 -21.06 -31.24 25.13
CA GLN A 47 -21.38 -31.24 23.69
C GLN A 47 -22.86 -31.54 23.30
N GLN A 48 -23.62 -32.23 24.15
CA GLN A 48 -25.01 -32.60 23.87
C GLN A 48 -25.96 -31.38 23.87
N PHE A 49 -25.70 -30.37 24.69
CA PHE A 49 -26.56 -29.17 24.77
C PHE A 49 -26.36 -28.25 23.56
N PHE A 50 -25.13 -28.12 23.07
CA PHE A 50 -24.82 -27.31 21.88
C PHE A 50 -25.49 -27.87 20.61
N ARG A 51 -25.51 -29.20 20.45
CA ARG A 51 -26.25 -29.87 19.36
C ARG A 51 -27.75 -29.56 19.43
N ALA A 52 -28.34 -29.63 20.61
CA ALA A 52 -29.75 -29.30 20.81
C ALA A 52 -30.06 -27.81 20.54
N PHE A 53 -29.17 -26.90 20.96
CA PHE A 53 -29.29 -25.47 20.73
C PHE A 53 -29.23 -25.11 19.24
N VAL A 54 -28.21 -25.60 18.51
CA VAL A 54 -28.06 -25.36 17.06
C VAL A 54 -29.23 -25.96 16.29
N HIS A 55 -29.66 -27.17 16.66
CA HIS A 55 -30.83 -27.82 16.07
C HIS A 55 -32.13 -27.04 16.29
N ASN A 56 -32.37 -26.50 17.49
CA ASN A 56 -33.54 -25.66 17.76
C ASN A 56 -33.46 -24.29 17.05
N LEU A 57 -32.27 -23.71 16.92
CA LEU A 57 -32.07 -22.45 16.20
C LEU A 57 -32.37 -22.61 14.71
N LEU A 58 -31.86 -23.69 14.10
CA LEU A 58 -32.13 -24.08 12.72
C LEU A 58 -33.62 -24.40 12.50
N ARG A 59 -34.25 -25.18 13.41
CA ARG A 59 -35.70 -25.45 13.34
C ARG A 59 -36.55 -24.18 13.40
N THR A 60 -36.17 -23.23 14.26
CA THR A 60 -36.91 -21.98 14.45
C THR A 60 -36.75 -21.05 13.24
N ALA A 61 -35.57 -21.03 12.61
CA ALA A 61 -35.30 -20.28 11.38
C ALA A 61 -36.06 -20.87 10.17
N ILE A 62 -36.09 -22.20 10.03
CA ILE A 62 -36.84 -22.90 8.98
C ILE A 62 -38.36 -22.66 9.15
N ARG A 63 -38.86 -22.64 10.38
CA ARG A 63 -40.30 -22.45 10.67
C ARG A 63 -40.80 -21.02 10.43
N LYS A 64 -39.92 -20.01 10.43
CA LYS A 64 -40.30 -18.59 10.25
C LYS A 64 -40.17 -18.07 8.81
N ARG A 65 -39.89 -18.92 7.79
CA ARG A 65 -39.65 -18.50 6.39
C ARG A 65 -38.72 -17.27 6.28
N THR A 66 -37.77 -17.14 7.21
CA THR A 66 -36.82 -16.04 7.19
C THR A 66 -35.74 -16.42 6.18
N PRO A 67 -35.53 -15.66 5.09
CA PRO A 67 -34.52 -16.02 4.11
C PRO A 67 -33.16 -16.03 4.81
N MET A 68 -32.54 -17.21 4.91
CA MET A 68 -31.12 -17.32 5.23
C MET A 68 -30.36 -16.75 4.04
N PHE A 69 -30.14 -15.44 4.03
CA PHE A 69 -29.00 -14.90 3.32
C PHE A 69 -27.77 -15.50 4.00
N LEU A 70 -27.11 -16.44 3.32
CA LEU A 70 -25.74 -16.86 3.63
C LEU A 70 -24.86 -15.62 3.45
N LEU A 71 -24.84 -14.78 4.48
CA LEU A 71 -24.02 -13.59 4.58
C LEU A 71 -22.58 -14.06 4.77
N GLY A 72 -21.84 -14.07 3.66
CA GLY A 72 -20.42 -14.40 3.63
C GLY A 72 -19.64 -13.47 4.54
N ALA A 73 -19.22 -13.99 5.70
CA ALA A 73 -18.08 -13.45 6.40
C ALA A 73 -16.85 -13.86 5.60
N ALA A 74 -16.53 -13.14 4.52
CA ALA A 74 -15.25 -13.31 3.87
C ALA A 74 -14.19 -12.88 4.88
N GLY A 75 -13.44 -13.85 5.41
CA GLY A 75 -12.19 -13.57 6.11
C GLY A 75 -11.21 -12.94 5.14
N PHE A 76 -10.25 -12.18 5.65
CA PHE A 76 -9.15 -11.71 4.81
C PHE A 76 -8.37 -12.92 4.25
N SER A 77 -7.98 -12.83 2.99
CA SER A 77 -7.20 -13.86 2.27
C SER A 77 -6.24 -13.17 1.31
N PHE A 78 -4.95 -13.47 1.42
CA PHE A 78 -3.95 -12.96 0.48
C PHE A 78 -4.15 -13.47 -0.96
N GLN A 79 -4.92 -14.55 -1.17
CA GLN A 79 -5.24 -15.00 -2.53
C GLN A 79 -6.19 -14.04 -3.25
N ASP A 80 -7.08 -13.39 -2.49
CA ASP A 80 -8.11 -12.50 -3.03
C ASP A 80 -7.69 -11.04 -2.97
N GLU A 81 -6.92 -10.68 -1.92
CA GLU A 81 -6.54 -9.30 -1.60
C GLU A 81 -5.04 -9.02 -1.82
N GLY A 82 -4.24 -10.04 -2.18
CA GLY A 82 -2.81 -9.90 -2.40
C GLY A 82 -2.50 -9.15 -3.70
N ILE A 83 -1.33 -8.51 -3.75
CA ILE A 83 -0.88 -7.79 -4.95
C ILE A 83 -0.23 -8.79 -5.91
N SER A 84 -0.79 -8.88 -7.11
CA SER A 84 -0.36 -9.79 -8.17
C SER A 84 0.94 -9.35 -8.85
N ASP A 85 1.58 -10.28 -9.56
CA ASP A 85 2.75 -9.97 -10.40
C ASP A 85 2.38 -9.03 -11.56
N ASP A 86 1.15 -9.13 -12.07
CA ASP A 86 0.64 -8.29 -13.16
C ASP A 86 0.50 -6.83 -12.72
N GLU A 87 0.05 -6.58 -11.48
CA GLU A 87 0.00 -5.23 -10.91
C GLU A 87 1.39 -4.62 -10.75
N ILE A 88 2.37 -5.42 -10.29
CA ILE A 88 3.77 -4.99 -10.20
C ILE A 88 4.30 -4.66 -11.60
N ALA A 89 4.08 -5.54 -12.58
CA ALA A 89 4.53 -5.35 -13.95
C ALA A 89 3.90 -4.10 -14.60
N SER A 90 2.60 -3.89 -14.40
CA SER A 90 1.88 -2.71 -14.91
C SER A 90 2.46 -1.40 -14.36
N CYS A 91 2.81 -1.36 -13.07
CA CYS A 91 3.47 -0.19 -12.48
C CYS A 91 4.83 0.08 -13.14
N ILE A 92 5.62 -0.96 -13.38
CA ILE A 92 6.93 -0.82 -14.04
C ILE A 92 6.76 -0.36 -15.49
N ASP A 93 5.82 -0.95 -16.23
CA ASP A 93 5.58 -0.63 -17.63
C ASP A 93 5.16 0.84 -17.80
N GLU A 94 4.29 1.37 -16.93
CA GLU A 94 3.92 2.79 -16.92
C GLU A 94 5.15 3.68 -16.76
N PHE A 95 6.06 3.31 -15.85
CA PHE A 95 7.30 4.05 -15.62
C PHE A 95 8.26 3.97 -16.80
N GLU A 96 8.37 2.80 -17.44
CA GLU A 96 9.26 2.56 -18.59
C GLU A 96 8.84 3.35 -19.84
N ILE A 97 7.55 3.65 -20.03
CA ILE A 97 7.08 4.55 -21.11
C ILE A 97 7.83 5.89 -21.07
N LEU A 98 8.26 6.32 -19.88
CA LEU A 98 8.82 7.65 -19.62
C LEU A 98 10.35 7.69 -19.69
N LYS A 99 11.01 6.53 -19.73
CA LYS A 99 12.44 6.42 -19.96
C LYS A 99 12.74 6.54 -21.46
N LYS A 100 13.81 7.28 -21.81
CA LYS A 100 14.38 7.21 -23.17
C LYS A 100 15.19 5.93 -23.26
N ARG A 101 14.86 4.98 -24.14
CA ARG A 101 15.90 4.04 -24.61
C ARG A 101 17.00 4.87 -25.30
N PRO A 102 18.30 4.66 -25.03
CA PRO A 102 19.32 5.24 -25.88
C PRO A 102 19.09 4.64 -27.28
N PRO A 103 19.26 5.41 -28.37
CA PRO A 103 19.29 4.81 -29.69
C PRO A 103 20.33 3.69 -29.64
N SER A 104 19.93 2.48 -30.04
CA SER A 104 20.85 1.37 -30.19
C SER A 104 21.97 1.84 -31.12
N THR A 105 23.17 2.03 -30.57
CA THR A 105 24.36 2.28 -31.39
C THR A 105 24.46 1.11 -32.37
N PRO A 106 24.53 1.34 -33.70
CA PRO A 106 24.75 0.26 -34.64
C PRO A 106 26.04 -0.43 -34.23
N CYS A 107 25.95 -1.70 -33.88
CA CYS A 107 27.11 -2.48 -33.45
C CYS A 107 28.10 -2.49 -34.61
N CYS A 108 29.24 -1.81 -34.47
CA CYS A 108 30.32 -1.87 -35.43
C CYS A 108 30.74 -3.34 -35.58
N THR A 109 30.66 -3.86 -36.80
CA THR A 109 31.00 -5.24 -37.15
C THR A 109 32.52 -5.44 -37.16
N HIS A 110 33.22 -5.26 -36.05
CA HIS A 110 34.60 -5.76 -35.89
C HIS A 110 34.91 -6.11 -34.43
N SER A 111 34.90 -7.43 -34.17
CA SER A 111 35.71 -8.16 -33.19
C SER A 111 36.37 -7.36 -32.04
N ALA A 112 35.69 -7.34 -30.88
CA ALA A 112 36.30 -7.56 -29.56
C ALA A 112 35.18 -7.84 -28.55
N LYS A 113 35.40 -8.80 -27.65
CA LYS A 113 34.48 -9.25 -26.59
C LYS A 113 33.77 -8.05 -25.92
N CYS A 114 32.50 -7.80 -26.26
CA CYS A 114 31.69 -6.85 -25.50
C CYS A 114 31.03 -7.60 -24.34
N ASP A 115 31.44 -7.23 -23.13
CA ASP A 115 30.81 -7.67 -21.90
C ASP A 115 29.41 -7.05 -21.86
N ARG A 116 28.39 -7.85 -22.17
CA ARG A 116 26.98 -7.44 -22.07
C ARG A 116 26.53 -7.43 -20.62
N ARG A 117 27.07 -6.51 -19.81
CA ARG A 117 26.60 -6.26 -18.44
C ARG A 117 26.80 -4.80 -18.06
N THR A 118 25.84 -3.96 -18.40
CA THR A 118 25.39 -2.81 -17.59
C THR A 118 24.18 -2.20 -18.29
N GLY A 119 22.99 -2.46 -17.75
CA GLY A 119 21.82 -1.65 -18.07
C GLY A 119 22.11 -0.23 -17.60
N HIS A 120 22.48 0.66 -18.51
CA HIS A 120 22.60 2.09 -18.20
C HIS A 120 21.23 2.57 -17.76
N ALA A 121 21.11 2.94 -16.49
CA ALA A 121 19.84 3.40 -15.96
C ALA A 121 19.48 4.75 -16.60
N LEU A 122 18.23 4.86 -17.03
CA LEU A 122 17.78 5.91 -17.92
C LEU A 122 17.13 7.02 -17.11
N LYS A 123 17.75 8.21 -17.11
CA LYS A 123 17.13 9.42 -16.56
C LYS A 123 15.81 9.69 -17.30
N LEU A 124 14.74 9.97 -16.56
CA LEU A 124 13.44 10.24 -17.16
C LEU A 124 13.48 11.47 -18.08
N ASN A 125 12.77 11.38 -19.22
CA ASN A 125 12.59 12.53 -20.10
C ASN A 125 11.42 13.38 -19.62
N MET A 126 11.74 14.46 -18.89
CA MET A 126 10.74 15.33 -18.28
C MET A 126 9.75 15.94 -19.28
N GLU A 127 10.19 16.34 -20.48
CA GLU A 127 9.28 16.89 -21.49
C GLU A 127 8.30 15.84 -22.02
N LYS A 128 8.78 14.62 -22.23
CA LYS A 128 7.92 13.49 -22.62
C LYS A 128 6.92 13.17 -21.50
N PHE A 129 7.37 13.19 -20.25
CA PHE A 129 6.51 12.98 -19.08
C PHE A 129 5.41 14.04 -18.99
N ARG A 130 5.76 15.33 -19.06
CA ARG A 130 4.80 16.43 -19.09
C ARG A 130 3.76 16.26 -20.19
N THR A 131 4.22 15.91 -21.40
CA THR A 131 3.34 15.72 -22.57
C THR A 131 2.38 14.56 -22.36
N HIS A 132 2.89 13.43 -21.87
CA HIS A 132 2.09 12.24 -21.56
C HIS A 132 1.05 12.51 -20.47
N LEU A 133 1.43 13.18 -19.38
CA LEU A 133 0.49 13.53 -18.32
C LEU A 133 -0.61 14.46 -18.79
N ARG A 134 -0.28 15.47 -19.61
CA ARG A 134 -1.29 16.34 -20.21
C ARG A 134 -2.23 15.57 -21.13
N SER A 135 -1.74 14.63 -21.94
CA SER A 135 -2.61 13.80 -22.80
C SER A 135 -3.53 12.90 -21.99
N GLU A 136 -3.10 12.47 -20.81
CA GLU A 136 -3.90 11.69 -19.86
C GLU A 136 -4.88 12.55 -19.04
N GLY A 137 -4.88 13.88 -19.23
CA GLY A 137 -5.77 14.80 -18.52
C GLY A 137 -5.30 15.19 -17.11
N PHE A 138 -4.02 15.00 -16.80
CA PHE A 138 -3.42 15.52 -15.58
C PHE A 138 -3.05 17.00 -15.73
N GLU A 139 -3.18 17.76 -14.64
CA GLU A 139 -2.77 19.16 -14.52
C GLU A 139 -1.67 19.33 -13.47
N PRO A 140 -0.71 20.26 -13.66
CA PRO A 140 0.37 20.48 -12.71
C PRO A 140 -0.13 21.21 -11.45
N VAL A 141 0.43 20.84 -10.30
CA VAL A 141 0.16 21.43 -8.98
C VAL A 141 1.43 22.04 -8.39
N VAL A 142 2.54 21.30 -8.46
CA VAL A 142 3.85 21.74 -7.98
C VAL A 142 4.88 21.45 -9.07
N GLU A 143 5.69 22.44 -9.40
CA GLU A 143 6.82 22.28 -10.30
C GLU A 143 8.07 22.90 -9.67
N SER A 144 9.06 22.05 -9.38
CA SER A 144 10.37 22.44 -8.84
C SER A 144 11.45 21.51 -9.40
N ASP A 145 12.72 21.87 -9.26
CA ASP A 145 13.84 21.13 -9.86
C ASP A 145 13.90 19.64 -9.45
N ARG A 146 13.44 19.31 -8.24
CA ARG A 146 13.53 17.95 -7.67
C ARG A 146 12.18 17.25 -7.53
N LEU A 147 11.07 17.97 -7.74
CA LEU A 147 9.74 17.49 -7.44
C LEU A 147 8.70 18.10 -8.39
N HIS A 148 7.96 17.23 -9.05
CA HIS A 148 6.82 17.58 -9.90
C HIS A 148 5.58 16.82 -9.45
N ILE A 149 4.50 17.54 -9.16
CA ILE A 149 3.23 16.97 -8.71
C ILE A 149 2.16 17.36 -9.69
N TRP A 150 1.43 16.35 -10.14
CA TRP A 150 0.33 16.47 -11.06
C TRP A 150 -0.91 15.83 -10.43
N ARG A 151 -2.09 16.33 -10.79
CA ARG A 151 -3.36 15.79 -10.31
C ARG A 151 -4.34 15.59 -11.44
N LYS A 152 -5.27 14.64 -11.28
CA LYS A 152 -6.37 14.38 -12.20
C LYS A 152 -7.63 14.09 -11.41
N SER A 153 -8.73 14.74 -11.78
CA SER A 153 -10.06 14.38 -11.29
C SER A 153 -10.60 13.24 -12.15
N GLU A 154 -11.20 12.24 -11.53
CA GLU A 154 -11.73 11.07 -12.23
C GLU A 154 -13.18 10.81 -11.84
N THR A 155 -13.99 10.39 -12.80
CA THR A 155 -15.40 10.08 -12.57
C THR A 155 -15.51 8.94 -11.55
N GLY A 156 -16.31 9.16 -10.50
CA GLY A 156 -16.54 8.17 -9.43
C GLY A 156 -15.55 8.24 -8.27
N LYS A 157 -14.49 9.05 -8.35
CA LYS A 157 -13.59 9.31 -7.22
C LYS A 157 -13.96 10.60 -6.51
N ALA A 158 -13.92 10.58 -5.18
CA ALA A 158 -14.25 11.75 -4.36
C ALA A 158 -13.12 12.79 -4.30
N ASN A 159 -11.89 12.37 -4.63
CA ASN A 159 -10.68 13.18 -4.56
C ASN A 159 -9.84 13.02 -5.84
N TYR A 160 -8.76 13.79 -5.95
CA TYR A 160 -7.84 13.71 -7.08
C TYR A 160 -6.91 12.49 -6.97
N THR A 161 -6.59 11.90 -8.13
CA THR A 161 -5.44 11.02 -8.28
C THR A 161 -4.20 11.87 -8.56
N TYR A 162 -3.12 11.60 -7.86
CA TYR A 162 -1.86 12.32 -7.97
C TYR A 162 -0.80 11.49 -8.65
N LYS A 163 0.04 12.16 -9.45
CA LYS A 163 1.31 11.63 -9.93
C LYS A 163 2.43 12.53 -9.43
N VAL A 164 3.36 11.92 -8.71
CA VAL A 164 4.50 12.60 -8.12
C VAL A 164 5.75 12.03 -8.75
N TYR A 165 6.49 12.89 -9.44
CA TYR A 165 7.84 12.59 -9.87
C TYR A 165 8.82 13.29 -8.95
N GLY A 166 9.88 12.60 -8.56
CA GLY A 166 11.02 13.25 -7.94
C GLY A 166 12.35 12.63 -8.34
N THR A 167 13.41 13.38 -8.08
CA THR A 167 14.79 12.98 -8.38
C THR A 167 15.72 13.41 -7.26
N PHE A 168 16.58 12.49 -6.83
CA PHE A 168 17.66 12.76 -5.88
C PHE A 168 18.97 12.31 -6.50
N THR A 169 20.05 13.07 -6.27
CA THR A 169 21.37 12.82 -6.91
C THR A 169 22.47 12.47 -5.92
N ASP A 170 22.17 12.54 -4.62
CA ASP A 170 23.14 12.50 -3.52
C ASP A 170 22.87 11.38 -2.51
N VAL A 171 21.89 10.51 -2.79
CA VAL A 171 21.55 9.34 -1.98
C VAL A 171 21.30 8.10 -2.86
N PRO A 172 21.60 6.88 -2.39
CA PRO A 172 21.35 5.67 -3.17
C PRO A 172 19.87 5.29 -3.24
N ALA A 173 19.48 4.70 -4.37
CA ALA A 173 18.12 4.20 -4.59
C ALA A 173 17.72 3.15 -3.52
N ARG A 174 18.65 2.26 -3.14
CA ARG A 174 18.39 1.21 -2.14
C ARG A 174 18.05 1.79 -0.78
N ALA A 175 18.75 2.85 -0.36
CA ALA A 175 18.48 3.50 0.92
C ALA A 175 17.07 4.12 0.92
N PHE A 176 16.69 4.79 -0.16
CA PHE A 176 15.35 5.36 -0.30
C PHE A 176 14.26 4.28 -0.28
N PHE A 177 14.45 3.20 -1.03
CA PHE A 177 13.52 2.07 -1.04
C PHE A 177 13.35 1.46 0.36
N ALA A 178 14.46 1.26 1.09
CA ALA A 178 14.42 0.75 2.45
C ALA A 178 13.62 1.68 3.40
N VAL A 179 13.80 3.00 3.28
CA VAL A 179 13.05 3.99 4.07
C VAL A 179 11.55 3.96 3.78
N GLN A 180 11.13 3.62 2.55
CA GLN A 180 9.70 3.43 2.22
C GLN A 180 9.12 2.16 2.85
N CYS A 181 9.93 1.09 2.97
CA CYS A 181 9.46 -0.21 3.42
C CYS A 181 9.56 -0.42 4.94
N ASP A 182 10.57 0.17 5.59
CA ASP A 182 10.86 0.02 7.01
C ASP A 182 9.87 0.85 7.87
N THR A 183 8.85 0.17 8.39
CA THR A 183 7.79 0.76 9.22
C THR A 183 8.33 1.29 10.56
N ASP A 184 9.37 0.67 11.12
CA ASP A 184 9.96 1.10 12.37
C ASP A 184 10.85 2.32 12.21
N TYR A 185 11.60 2.38 11.11
CA TYR A 185 12.35 3.58 10.78
C TYR A 185 11.41 4.74 10.48
N ARG A 186 10.30 4.49 9.78
CA ARG A 186 9.27 5.50 9.52
C ARG A 186 8.73 6.15 10.80
N LYS A 187 8.46 5.33 11.84
CA LYS A 187 8.05 5.83 13.18
C LYS A 187 9.07 6.76 13.85
N LYS A 188 10.36 6.69 13.50
CA LYS A 188 11.41 7.53 14.10
C LYS A 188 11.42 8.94 13.51
N TRP A 189 11.35 9.04 12.18
CA TRP A 189 11.53 10.32 11.48
C TRP A 189 10.21 11.03 11.16
N ASP A 190 9.12 10.31 10.93
CA ASP A 190 7.82 10.91 10.63
C ASP A 190 6.99 11.13 11.90
N LYS A 191 6.89 12.40 12.30
CA LYS A 191 6.19 12.81 13.52
C LYS A 191 4.66 12.77 13.41
N LEU A 192 4.12 12.56 12.22
CA LEU A 192 2.67 12.39 12.05
C LEU A 192 2.21 10.97 12.34
N VAL A 193 3.11 9.99 12.41
CA VAL A 193 2.77 8.59 12.69
C VAL A 193 2.39 8.42 14.16
N VAL A 194 1.18 7.94 14.41
CA VAL A 194 0.70 7.54 15.74
C VAL A 194 0.98 6.06 15.98
N GLN A 195 0.67 5.23 14.98
CA GLN A 195 0.88 3.79 15.00
C GLN A 195 1.15 3.32 13.57
N LEU A 196 2.13 2.44 13.37
CA LEU A 196 2.43 1.86 12.07
C LEU A 196 3.03 0.46 12.28
N ASP A 197 2.25 -0.57 11.95
CA ASP A 197 2.59 -1.95 12.24
C ASP A 197 2.23 -2.86 11.06
N VAL A 198 3.09 -3.84 10.81
CA VAL A 198 2.75 -4.99 9.95
C VAL A 198 1.90 -5.93 10.80
N VAL A 199 0.68 -6.18 10.33
CA VAL A 199 -0.36 -6.95 11.03
C VAL A 199 -0.23 -8.44 10.73
N GLU A 200 -0.06 -8.75 9.45
CA GLU A 200 0.05 -10.10 8.92
C GLU A 200 0.92 -10.06 7.66
N SER A 201 1.65 -11.13 7.36
CA SER A 201 2.45 -11.25 6.13
C SER A 201 2.31 -12.65 5.55
N ASP A 202 2.30 -12.76 4.22
CA ASP A 202 2.55 -14.03 3.52
C ASP A 202 3.99 -14.05 2.97
N SER A 203 4.25 -14.79 1.89
CA SER A 203 5.56 -14.88 1.25
C SER A 203 5.95 -13.66 0.39
N GLN A 204 5.00 -12.77 0.07
CA GLN A 204 5.20 -11.66 -0.86
C GLN A 204 4.57 -10.33 -0.40
N ASN A 205 3.55 -10.39 0.44
CA ASN A 205 2.65 -9.30 0.81
C ASN A 205 2.63 -9.11 2.32
N ASP A 206 2.50 -7.86 2.73
CA ASP A 206 2.22 -7.45 4.11
C ASP A 206 0.81 -6.83 4.17
N VAL A 207 0.05 -7.13 5.21
CA VAL A 207 -1.06 -6.29 5.66
C VAL A 207 -0.49 -5.28 6.66
N VAL A 208 -0.68 -3.99 6.39
CA VAL A 208 -0.16 -2.90 7.21
C VAL A 208 -1.31 -2.10 7.80
N TYR A 209 -1.23 -1.83 9.10
CA TYR A 209 -2.06 -0.86 9.80
C TYR A 209 -1.29 0.44 9.99
N TRP A 210 -1.87 1.56 9.57
CA TRP A 210 -1.24 2.88 9.72
C TRP A 210 -2.23 3.89 10.30
N HIS A 211 -1.93 4.45 11.46
CA HIS A 211 -2.67 5.55 12.10
C HIS A 211 -1.78 6.79 12.13
N MET A 212 -2.30 7.92 11.63
CA MET A 212 -1.57 9.18 11.58
C MET A 212 -2.41 10.39 12.00
N TYR A 213 -1.74 11.40 12.55
CA TYR A 213 -2.33 12.70 12.84
C TYR A 213 -2.70 13.45 11.57
N TYR A 214 -3.82 14.16 11.63
CA TYR A 214 -4.23 15.14 10.62
C TYR A 214 -4.22 16.55 11.23
N PRO A 215 -4.09 17.61 10.41
CA PRO A 215 -4.11 18.98 10.90
C PRO A 215 -5.38 19.29 11.71
N PHE A 216 -5.22 19.87 12.89
CA PHE A 216 -6.34 20.34 13.71
C PHE A 216 -7.22 21.33 12.91
N PRO A 217 -8.57 21.25 12.96
CA PRO A 217 -9.41 20.47 13.87
C PRO A 217 -9.83 19.08 13.35
N LEU A 218 -9.14 18.54 12.35
CA LEU A 218 -9.51 17.26 11.75
C LEU A 218 -9.08 16.07 12.61
N SER A 219 -9.95 15.07 12.75
CA SER A 219 -9.62 13.81 13.45
C SER A 219 -8.47 13.07 12.78
N SER A 220 -7.70 12.29 13.53
CA SER A 220 -6.67 11.41 12.93
C SER A 220 -7.27 10.40 11.96
N ARG A 221 -6.45 9.91 11.02
CA ARG A 221 -6.84 8.86 10.05
C ARG A 221 -6.18 7.54 10.36
N ASP A 222 -6.88 6.45 10.06
CA ASP A 222 -6.25 5.14 9.96
C ASP A 222 -6.51 4.46 8.61
N TYR A 223 -5.53 3.66 8.19
CA TYR A 223 -5.48 2.92 6.96
C TYR A 223 -5.21 1.45 7.29
N VAL A 224 -5.83 0.56 6.51
CA VAL A 224 -5.49 -0.86 6.46
C VAL A 224 -5.26 -1.18 4.99
N PHE A 225 -4.07 -1.65 4.64
CA PHE A 225 -3.72 -1.89 3.24
C PHE A 225 -2.81 -3.10 3.08
N VAL A 226 -2.94 -3.77 1.95
CA VAL A 226 -1.94 -4.74 1.50
C VAL A 226 -0.79 -3.96 0.86
N ARG A 227 0.44 -4.37 1.12
CA ARG A 227 1.67 -3.82 0.57
C ARG A 227 2.54 -4.93 0.02
N ARG A 228 3.06 -4.74 -1.20
CA ARG A 228 4.05 -5.61 -1.81
C ARG A 228 5.23 -4.78 -2.28
N SER A 229 6.43 -5.22 -1.91
CA SER A 229 7.69 -4.54 -2.23
C SER A 229 8.59 -5.47 -3.02
N VAL A 230 9.04 -5.05 -4.20
CA VAL A 230 9.80 -5.88 -5.16
C VAL A 230 11.06 -5.17 -5.60
N VAL A 231 12.16 -5.91 -5.67
CA VAL A 231 13.38 -5.50 -6.39
C VAL A 231 13.44 -6.27 -7.69
N ASP A 232 13.34 -5.55 -8.81
CA ASP A 232 13.49 -6.10 -10.16
C ASP A 232 14.89 -5.75 -10.68
N THR A 233 15.79 -6.74 -10.63
CA THR A 233 17.17 -6.58 -11.08
C THR A 233 17.31 -6.56 -12.60
N GLU A 234 16.35 -7.14 -13.34
CA GLU A 234 16.41 -7.22 -14.79
C GLU A 234 16.04 -5.86 -15.41
N ARG A 235 14.99 -5.24 -14.90
CA ARG A 235 14.53 -3.90 -15.31
C ARG A 235 15.22 -2.77 -14.54
N ALA A 236 16.11 -3.13 -13.61
CA ALA A 236 16.86 -2.20 -12.76
C ALA A 236 15.92 -1.19 -12.06
N CYS A 237 14.92 -1.69 -11.34
CA CYS A 237 14.00 -0.85 -10.57
C CYS A 237 13.55 -1.52 -9.27
N MET A 238 12.96 -0.73 -8.38
CA MET A 238 12.36 -1.18 -7.13
C MET A 238 10.94 -0.62 -7.05
N VAL A 239 10.00 -1.44 -6.59
CA VAL A 239 8.58 -1.14 -6.64
C VAL A 239 7.95 -1.34 -5.27
N VAL A 240 7.09 -0.41 -4.85
CA VAL A 240 6.23 -0.56 -3.68
C VAL A 240 4.79 -0.29 -4.13
N VAL A 241 3.94 -1.30 -4.08
CA VAL A 241 2.51 -1.20 -4.38
C VAL A 241 1.73 -1.35 -3.10
N CYS A 242 0.72 -0.51 -2.92
CA CYS A 242 -0.21 -0.57 -1.80
C CYS A 242 -1.64 -0.34 -2.29
N HIS A 243 -2.60 -1.11 -1.78
CA HIS A 243 -4.02 -0.79 -1.92
C HIS A 243 -4.79 -1.11 -0.64
N ALA A 244 -5.85 -0.36 -0.39
CA ALA A 244 -6.71 -0.55 0.77
C ALA A 244 -7.28 -1.98 0.82
N THR A 245 -7.40 -2.50 2.04
CA THR A 245 -8.08 -3.78 2.32
C THR A 245 -8.81 -3.68 3.67
N GLN A 246 -9.56 -4.72 4.01
CA GLN A 246 -10.15 -4.88 5.34
C GLN A 246 -9.54 -6.07 6.05
N HIS A 247 -9.10 -5.86 7.29
CA HIS A 247 -8.53 -6.93 8.11
C HIS A 247 -9.30 -7.12 9.42
N PRO A 248 -9.70 -8.36 9.80
CA PRO A 248 -10.44 -8.61 11.04
C PRO A 248 -9.73 -8.15 12.32
N GLN A 249 -8.39 -8.15 12.32
CA GLN A 249 -7.60 -7.67 13.46
C GLN A 249 -7.53 -6.14 13.56
N CYS A 250 -7.98 -5.41 12.52
CA CYS A 250 -7.91 -3.96 12.44
C CYS A 250 -9.29 -3.31 12.20
N PRO A 251 -10.30 -3.56 13.07
CA PRO A 251 -11.60 -2.93 12.92
C PRO A 251 -11.52 -1.40 13.08
N PRO A 252 -12.46 -0.63 12.48
CA PRO A 252 -12.52 0.82 12.67
C PRO A 252 -12.57 1.22 14.15
N ARG A 253 -11.82 2.27 14.51
CA ARG A 253 -11.70 2.75 15.89
C ARG A 253 -12.54 4.00 16.11
N LYS A 254 -13.18 4.14 17.28
CA LYS A 254 -13.97 5.33 17.63
C LYS A 254 -13.05 6.56 17.69
N GLY A 255 -13.46 7.67 17.08
CA GLY A 255 -12.70 8.92 17.06
C GLY A 255 -11.57 8.99 16.03
N VAL A 256 -11.38 7.93 15.24
CA VAL A 256 -10.43 7.86 14.13
C VAL A 256 -11.21 7.63 12.84
N VAL A 257 -10.85 8.36 11.78
CA VAL A 257 -11.52 8.22 10.47
C VAL A 257 -10.79 7.15 9.66
N ARG A 258 -11.48 6.04 9.36
CA ARG A 258 -10.95 4.97 8.51
C ARG A 258 -10.95 5.40 7.05
N VAL A 259 -9.79 5.46 6.42
CA VAL A 259 -9.69 5.64 4.96
C VAL A 259 -9.87 4.28 4.29
N ASN A 260 -10.94 4.13 3.51
CA ASN A 260 -11.29 2.88 2.84
C ASN A 260 -10.84 2.83 1.38
N GLU A 261 -10.59 3.98 0.79
CA GLU A 261 -10.09 4.11 -0.57
C GLU A 261 -8.70 4.70 -0.48
N TYR A 262 -7.71 3.86 -0.75
CA TYR A 262 -6.30 4.22 -0.71
C TYR A 262 -5.53 3.36 -1.71
N MET A 263 -4.65 3.98 -2.48
CA MET A 263 -3.72 3.32 -3.38
C MET A 263 -2.44 4.14 -3.48
N SER A 264 -1.31 3.45 -3.48
CA SER A 264 0.03 4.07 -3.58
C SER A 264 0.97 3.12 -4.31
N ASN A 265 1.31 3.49 -5.54
CA ASN A 265 2.18 2.70 -6.41
C ASN A 265 3.43 3.52 -6.72
N MET A 266 4.57 3.07 -6.20
CA MET A 266 5.85 3.75 -6.34
C MET A 266 6.83 2.88 -7.14
N VAL A 267 7.44 3.47 -8.17
CA VAL A 267 8.57 2.89 -8.88
C VAL A 267 9.80 3.77 -8.65
N ILE A 268 10.90 3.16 -8.26
CA ILE A 268 12.19 3.80 -8.01
C ILE A 268 13.20 3.21 -9.00
N SER A 269 13.85 4.06 -9.77
CA SER A 269 14.89 3.65 -10.72
C SER A 269 16.18 4.38 -10.41
N PRO A 270 17.27 3.66 -10.11
CA PRO A 270 18.58 4.27 -9.98
C PRO A 270 18.97 5.01 -11.27
N HIS A 271 19.92 5.93 -11.18
CA HIS A 271 20.60 6.54 -12.34
C HIS A 271 21.74 5.65 -12.86
N ASN A 272 22.35 4.84 -11.99
CA ASN A 272 23.40 3.88 -12.34
C ASN A 272 23.07 2.51 -11.74
N SER A 273 23.57 2.20 -10.54
CA SER A 273 23.22 0.99 -9.77
C SER A 273 22.37 1.32 -8.53
N PHE A 274 21.81 0.29 -7.88
CA PHE A 274 20.99 0.47 -6.68
C PHE A 274 21.72 1.08 -5.48
N ASP A 275 23.05 0.90 -5.44
CA ASP A 275 23.91 1.26 -4.31
C ASP A 275 24.70 2.56 -4.56
N GLU A 276 24.66 3.08 -5.79
CA GLU A 276 25.23 4.38 -6.13
C GLU A 276 24.21 5.50 -5.95
N ASN A 277 24.73 6.69 -5.65
CA ASN A 277 23.90 7.90 -5.54
C ASN A 277 23.22 8.22 -6.86
N GLY A 278 21.96 8.63 -6.77
CA GLY A 278 21.18 9.03 -7.92
C GLY A 278 20.04 8.08 -8.24
N PHE A 279 18.82 8.61 -8.22
CA PHE A 279 17.63 7.89 -8.71
C PHE A 279 16.50 8.85 -9.07
N ASP A 280 15.62 8.37 -9.93
CA ASP A 280 14.32 8.95 -10.20
C ASP A 280 13.23 8.05 -9.58
N TYR A 281 12.13 8.65 -9.14
CA TYR A 281 10.96 7.89 -8.70
C TYR A 281 9.67 8.48 -9.25
N LEU A 282 8.70 7.61 -9.47
CA LEU A 282 7.31 7.95 -9.79
C LEU A 282 6.40 7.32 -8.75
N LEU A 283 5.50 8.12 -8.20
CA LEU A 283 4.45 7.68 -7.31
C LEU A 283 3.10 8.04 -7.94
N THR A 284 2.25 7.04 -8.16
CA THR A 284 0.82 7.21 -8.40
C THR A 284 0.09 7.01 -7.08
N TYR A 285 -0.66 8.03 -6.64
CA TYR A 285 -1.28 8.07 -5.31
C TYR A 285 -2.73 8.51 -5.38
N TYR A 286 -3.59 7.85 -4.62
CA TYR A 286 -4.98 8.27 -4.40
C TYR A 286 -5.41 7.89 -2.98
N ASP A 287 -6.12 8.80 -2.32
CA ASP A 287 -6.88 8.49 -1.11
C ASP A 287 -8.17 9.32 -1.00
N ASP A 288 -9.18 8.75 -0.34
CA ASP A 288 -10.35 9.51 0.15
C ASP A 288 -10.25 9.70 1.67
N PRO A 289 -9.80 10.88 2.14
CA PRO A 289 -9.68 11.17 3.57
C PRO A 289 -11.03 11.34 4.30
N GLN A 290 -12.17 11.13 3.60
CA GLN A 290 -13.55 11.34 4.04
C GLN A 290 -13.81 12.74 4.60
N SER A 291 -13.04 13.72 4.12
CA SER A 291 -13.24 15.13 4.41
C SER A 291 -12.66 15.98 3.30
N SER A 292 -13.34 17.06 2.94
CA SER A 292 -12.70 18.16 2.24
C SER A 292 -11.80 18.92 3.21
N PHE A 293 -10.54 19.15 2.83
CA PHE A 293 -9.72 20.10 3.58
C PHE A 293 -10.22 21.53 3.30
N PRO A 294 -10.12 22.47 4.27
CA PRO A 294 -10.34 23.88 3.98
C PRO A 294 -9.37 24.37 2.90
N SER A 295 -9.80 25.26 1.99
CA SER A 295 -8.95 25.78 0.90
C SER A 295 -7.58 26.32 1.36
N PRO A 296 -7.44 27.01 2.51
CA PRO A 296 -6.13 27.43 3.00
C PRO A 296 -5.17 26.27 3.30
N VAL A 297 -5.69 25.11 3.73
CA VAL A 297 -4.88 23.92 3.99
C VAL A 297 -4.38 23.34 2.67
N TYR A 298 -5.21 23.28 1.64
CA TYR A 298 -4.77 22.89 0.29
C TYR A 298 -3.69 23.82 -0.25
N ALA A 299 -3.86 25.15 -0.10
CA ALA A 299 -2.87 26.13 -0.52
C ALA A 299 -1.54 25.96 0.24
N TRP A 300 -1.58 25.75 1.56
CA TRP A 300 -0.39 25.50 2.36
C TRP A 300 0.32 24.18 2.00
N MET A 301 -0.44 23.09 1.80
CA MET A 301 0.12 21.80 1.40
C MET A 301 0.88 21.93 0.07
N ALA A 302 0.27 22.59 -0.92
CA ALA A 302 0.88 22.83 -2.21
C ALA A 302 2.10 23.77 -2.13
N ALA A 303 2.03 24.83 -1.31
CA ALA A 303 3.08 25.84 -1.24
C ALA A 303 4.30 25.42 -0.39
N SER A 304 4.11 24.60 0.64
CA SER A 304 5.17 24.32 1.62
C SER A 304 5.12 22.91 2.20
N GLY A 305 3.92 22.40 2.53
CA GLY A 305 3.78 21.14 3.24
C GLY A 305 4.41 19.95 2.51
N VAL A 306 4.24 19.85 1.19
CA VAL A 306 4.82 18.76 0.41
C VAL A 306 6.35 18.89 0.27
N HIS A 307 6.86 20.10 0.09
CA HIS A 307 8.31 20.33 0.04
C HIS A 307 8.98 19.95 1.37
N ASP A 308 8.41 20.38 2.49
CA ASP A 308 8.89 20.03 3.83
C ASP A 308 8.88 18.51 4.05
N TYR A 309 7.86 17.81 3.55
CA TYR A 309 7.79 16.35 3.64
C TYR A 309 8.89 15.68 2.82
N VAL A 310 9.11 16.12 1.58
CA VAL A 310 10.15 15.58 0.69
C VAL A 310 11.55 15.83 1.28
N ASP A 311 11.80 16.99 1.87
CA ASP A 311 13.06 17.30 2.56
C ASP A 311 13.28 16.42 3.79
N LYS A 312 12.23 16.16 4.59
CA LYS A 312 12.32 15.24 5.74
C LYS A 312 12.59 13.81 5.28
N LEU A 313 11.93 13.37 4.22
CA LEU A 313 12.15 12.05 3.62
C LEU A 313 13.57 11.91 3.08
N HIS A 314 14.08 12.94 2.41
CA HIS A 314 15.46 12.99 1.91
C HIS A 314 16.48 12.91 3.05
N LYS A 315 16.33 13.73 4.09
CA LYS A 315 17.18 13.69 5.29
C LYS A 315 17.12 12.35 6.00
N ALA A 316 15.93 11.76 6.12
CA ALA A 316 15.75 10.44 6.69
C ALA A 316 16.48 9.37 5.85
N THR A 317 16.49 9.52 4.53
CA THR A 317 17.21 8.64 3.62
C THR A 317 18.72 8.76 3.77
N GLN A 318 19.25 9.98 3.87
CA GLN A 318 20.68 10.24 4.16
C GLN A 318 21.09 9.58 5.48
N GLN A 319 20.34 9.85 6.56
CA GLN A 319 20.61 9.26 7.88
C GLN A 319 20.52 7.73 7.88
N PHE A 320 19.57 7.17 7.14
CA PHE A 320 19.43 5.72 7.00
C PHE A 320 20.65 5.13 6.28
N ASN A 321 21.10 5.76 5.21
CA ASN A 321 22.27 5.34 4.45
C ASN A 321 23.54 5.38 5.30
N ASP A 322 23.78 6.48 6.00
CA ASP A 322 24.93 6.66 6.89
C ASP A 322 24.93 5.64 8.04
N GLY A 323 23.75 5.38 8.63
CA GLY A 323 23.57 4.37 9.67
C GLY A 323 23.63 2.92 9.16
N SER A 324 23.29 2.68 7.90
CA SER A 324 23.34 1.35 7.27
C SER A 324 24.76 0.98 6.83
N ALA A 325 25.60 1.96 6.49
CA ALA A 325 27.04 1.73 6.35
C ALA A 325 27.67 1.16 7.63
N LEU A 326 27.00 1.31 8.78
CA LEU A 326 27.40 0.76 10.08
C LEU A 326 26.67 -0.56 10.46
N ARG A 327 25.77 -1.11 9.61
CA ARG A 327 25.02 -2.37 9.88
C ARG A 327 25.16 -3.38 8.73
N PRO A 328 25.54 -4.65 8.97
CA PRO A 328 25.55 -5.66 7.93
C PRO A 328 24.13 -6.09 7.54
N THR A 329 23.80 -5.83 6.27
CA THR A 329 22.91 -6.55 5.34
C THR A 329 21.44 -6.80 5.69
N LEU A 330 20.56 -6.22 4.86
CA LEU A 330 19.16 -6.61 4.65
C LEU A 330 19.05 -8.12 4.40
N SER A 331 18.30 -8.84 5.23
CA SER A 331 18.00 -10.26 5.00
C SER A 331 16.98 -10.39 3.86
N ILE A 332 17.48 -10.58 2.64
CA ILE A 332 16.69 -11.05 1.51
C ILE A 332 16.45 -12.54 1.73
N THR A 333 15.25 -12.90 2.19
CA THR A 333 14.86 -14.32 2.30
C THR A 333 14.63 -14.88 0.90
N LYS A 334 15.61 -15.59 0.35
CA LYS A 334 15.43 -16.40 -0.86
C LYS A 334 14.52 -17.58 -0.54
N GLY A 335 13.34 -17.63 -1.13
CA GLY A 335 12.52 -18.85 -1.18
C GLY A 335 13.27 -19.95 -1.95
N THR A 336 13.42 -21.12 -1.35
CA THR A 336 14.04 -22.30 -1.95
C THR A 336 13.19 -22.81 -3.12
N ILE A 337 13.70 -22.71 -4.35
CA ILE A 337 13.05 -23.26 -5.55
C ILE A 337 13.48 -24.74 -5.70
N SER A 338 12.53 -25.65 -5.53
CA SER A 338 12.62 -27.02 -6.05
C SER A 338 12.40 -27.00 -7.56
N SER A 339 13.32 -27.62 -8.29
CA SER A 339 13.42 -27.59 -9.75
C SER A 339 12.26 -28.26 -10.48
N SER A 340 11.51 -27.48 -11.26
CA SER A 340 10.92 -27.94 -12.52
C SER A 340 10.67 -26.73 -13.41
N ALA A 341 11.22 -26.76 -14.63
CA ALA A 341 11.32 -25.63 -15.55
C ALA A 341 9.96 -25.08 -15.99
N SER A 342 9.77 -23.79 -15.79
CA SER A 342 8.84 -22.87 -16.49
C SER A 342 9.37 -21.47 -16.22
N ALA A 343 9.34 -20.55 -17.19
CA ALA A 343 9.99 -19.24 -17.11
C ALA A 343 9.64 -18.46 -15.83
N ILE A 344 10.59 -18.31 -14.90
CA ILE A 344 10.42 -17.59 -13.63
C ILE A 344 10.97 -16.16 -13.82
N SER A 345 10.09 -15.18 -13.65
CA SER A 345 10.44 -13.76 -13.47
C SER A 345 11.36 -13.62 -12.25
N ASN A 346 12.52 -12.96 -12.40
CA ASN A 346 13.54 -12.80 -11.34
C ASN A 346 13.16 -11.77 -10.24
N ASN A 347 11.87 -11.48 -10.08
CA ASN A 347 11.36 -10.51 -9.12
C ASN A 347 11.46 -11.03 -7.69
N THR A 348 12.26 -10.36 -6.85
CA THR A 348 12.41 -10.75 -5.45
C THR A 348 11.54 -9.87 -4.57
N SER A 349 10.50 -10.45 -3.95
CA SER A 349 9.73 -9.78 -2.91
C SER A 349 10.59 -9.54 -1.67
N VAL A 350 10.44 -8.38 -1.03
CA VAL A 350 11.22 -7.99 0.14
C VAL A 350 10.28 -7.72 1.32
N HIS A 351 10.52 -8.42 2.43
CA HIS A 351 9.90 -8.11 3.72
C HIS A 351 10.93 -7.44 4.64
N PHE A 352 10.48 -6.40 5.34
CA PHE A 352 11.22 -5.80 6.43
C PHE A 352 10.62 -6.32 7.73
N GLN A 353 11.23 -7.35 8.32
CA GLN A 353 10.80 -7.90 9.60
C GLN A 353 11.61 -7.27 10.74
N THR A 354 10.91 -6.72 11.72
CA THR A 354 11.48 -6.47 13.04
C THR A 354 11.21 -7.69 13.91
N THR A 355 12.24 -8.22 14.55
CA THR A 355 12.06 -9.34 15.48
C THR A 355 11.16 -8.92 16.64
N HIS A 356 10.16 -9.74 16.93
CA HIS A 356 9.12 -9.53 17.95
C HIS A 356 9.70 -9.23 19.36
N GLN A 357 10.96 -9.61 19.61
CA GLN A 357 11.72 -9.32 20.83
C GLN A 357 12.13 -7.84 21.00
N GLN A 358 12.35 -7.09 19.90
CA GLN A 358 12.70 -5.66 20.00
C GLN A 358 11.47 -4.78 20.29
N ALA A 359 10.28 -5.19 19.82
CA ALA A 359 9.01 -4.49 20.08
C ALA A 359 8.60 -4.55 21.57
N GLN A 360 8.84 -5.68 22.25
CA GLN A 360 8.53 -5.82 23.68
C GLN A 360 9.50 -5.04 24.58
N ALA A 361 10.79 -4.95 24.20
CA ALA A 361 11.77 -4.15 24.93
C ALA A 361 11.45 -2.64 24.88
N HIS A 362 10.95 -2.14 23.74
CA HIS A 362 10.57 -0.74 23.58
C HIS A 362 9.30 -0.36 24.35
N TYR A 363 8.35 -1.29 24.48
CA TYR A 363 7.13 -1.13 25.29
C TYR A 363 7.41 -1.10 26.81
N ALA A 364 8.44 -1.82 27.26
CA ALA A 364 8.86 -1.83 28.67
C ALA A 364 9.61 -0.55 29.06
N TRP A 365 10.38 0.03 28.13
CA TRP A 365 11.13 1.27 28.37
C TRP A 365 10.20 2.49 28.53
N HIS A 366 9.17 2.62 27.69
CA HIS A 366 8.22 3.75 27.78
C HIS A 366 7.34 3.77 29.04
N ARG A 367 7.13 2.62 29.70
CA ARG A 367 6.38 2.58 30.98
C ARG A 367 7.21 2.98 32.21
N SER A 368 8.52 3.12 32.05
CA SER A 368 9.42 3.51 33.13
C SER A 368 9.81 5.00 33.07
N ALA A 369 9.37 5.71 32.03
CA ALA A 369 9.66 7.12 31.77
C ALA A 369 8.39 8.02 31.76
N LEU A 370 7.27 7.48 32.23
CA LEU A 370 6.06 8.18 32.69
C LEU A 370 5.84 7.76 34.15
#